data_AF-A0A6M3IMQ8-F1
#
_entry.id   AF-A0A6M3IMQ8-F1
#
_cell.length_a   1.000
_cell.length_b   1.000
_cell.length_c   1.000
_cell.angle_alpha   90.00
_cell.angle_beta   90.00
_cell.angle_gamma   90.00
#
_symmetry.space_group_name_H-M   'P 1'
#
loop_
_entity.id
_entity.type
_entity.pdbx_description
1 polymer ?
#
loop_
_entity_poly.entity_id
_entity_poly.type
_entity_poly.pdbx_seq_one_letter_code
_entity_poly.pdbx_strand_id
1 'polypeptide(L)' 'MHSEELVKRFTYHPPKGTQANRYENIRDKALMFAMFLVAQTPESREQALALTHLDLVVMWANAAIARRENESPES' A
#
# COMPACT_ATOMS: atom_id res chain seq x y z
N MET A 1 10.59 -14.06 -15.06
CA MET A 1 10.62 -12.66 -14.55
C MET A 1 11.74 -11.94 -15.28
N HIS A 2 11.45 -10.83 -15.95
CA HIS A 2 12.45 -10.10 -16.76
C HIS A 2 13.34 -9.25 -15.83
N SER A 3 14.60 -9.03 -16.22
CA SER A 3 15.58 -8.25 -15.43
C SER A 3 15.10 -6.83 -15.10
N GLU A 4 14.40 -6.20 -16.03
CA GLU A 4 13.83 -4.85 -15.86
C GLU A 4 12.79 -4.77 -14.73
N GLU A 5 11.98 -5.81 -14.55
CA GLU A 5 10.98 -5.89 -13.48
C GLU A 5 11.67 -6.05 -12.11
N LEU A 6 12.78 -6.78 -12.04
CA LEU A 6 13.59 -6.86 -10.83
C LEU A 6 14.14 -5.47 -10.47
N VAL A 7 14.76 -4.77 -11.42
CA VAL A 7 15.28 -3.42 -11.19
C VAL A 7 14.17 -2.48 -10.70
N LYS A 8 13.00 -2.48 -11.36
CA LYS A 8 11.86 -1.66 -10.91
C LYS A 8 11.38 -2.01 -9.49
N ARG A 9 11.49 -3.27 -9.04
CA ARG A 9 11.08 -3.64 -7.68
C ARG A 9 12.05 -3.20 -6.60
N PHE A 10 13.34 -3.14 -6.92
CA PHE A 10 14.42 -2.88 -5.96
C PHE A 10 15.02 -1.48 -6.05
N THR A 11 14.55 -0.64 -6.97
CA THR A 11 14.93 0.78 -7.06
C THR A 11 14.02 1.67 -6.21
N TYR A 12 14.58 2.75 -5.66
CA TYR A 12 13.80 3.80 -4.99
C TYR A 12 12.99 4.60 -6.01
N HIS A 13 11.68 4.71 -5.78
CA HIS A 13 10.76 5.51 -6.59
C HIS A 13 10.30 6.72 -5.78
N PRO A 14 10.88 7.92 -5.99
CA PRO A 14 10.42 9.12 -5.33
C PRO A 14 8.96 9.42 -5.70
N PRO A 15 8.11 9.84 -4.75
CA PRO A 15 6.74 10.24 -5.04
C PRO A 15 6.71 11.41 -6.05
N LYS A 16 5.76 11.36 -6.98
CA LYS A 16 5.53 12.42 -7.97
C LYS A 16 4.06 12.83 -8.02
N GLY A 17 3.78 14.07 -8.45
CA GLY A 17 2.42 14.58 -8.62
C GLY A 17 1.52 14.33 -7.40
N THR A 18 0.40 13.64 -7.62
CA THR A 18 -0.60 13.33 -6.58
C THR A 18 -0.34 12.04 -5.80
N GLN A 19 0.79 11.35 -6.04
CA GLN A 19 1.07 10.04 -5.42
C GLN A 19 1.12 10.11 -3.89
N ALA A 20 1.71 11.16 -3.32
CA ALA A 20 1.79 11.33 -1.86
C ALA A 20 0.39 11.33 -1.21
N ASN A 21 -0.53 12.14 -1.75
CA ASN A 21 -1.91 12.20 -1.29
C ASN A 21 -2.63 10.85 -1.42
N ARG A 22 -2.32 10.07 -2.46
CA ARG A 22 -2.91 8.74 -2.64
C ARG A 22 -2.36 7.72 -1.64
N TYR A 23 -1.06 7.78 -1.32
CA TYR A 23 -0.48 6.95 -0.27
C TYR A 23 -1.12 7.24 1.10
N GLU A 24 -1.34 8.51 1.41
CA GLU A 24 -2.02 8.95 2.63
C GLU A 24 -3.45 8.43 2.68
N ASN A 25 -4.25 8.67 1.63
CA ASN A 25 -5.62 8.17 1.55
C ASN A 25 -5.74 6.65 1.72
N ILE A 26 -4.79 5.87 1.16
CA ILE A 26 -4.77 4.41 1.34
C ILE A 26 -4.50 4.04 2.80
N ARG A 27 -3.51 4.69 3.42
CA ARG A 27 -3.15 4.43 4.83
C ARG A 27 -4.28 4.81 5.78
N ASP A 28 -4.94 5.94 5.55
CA ASP A 28 -6.06 6.39 6.39
C ASP A 28 -7.22 5.42 6.34
N LYS A 29 -7.59 4.94 5.14
CA LYS A 29 -8.67 3.96 4.99
C LYS A 29 -8.32 2.62 5.63
N ALA A 30 -7.06 2.18 5.50
CA ALA A 30 -6.60 0.97 6.15
C ALA A 30 -6.59 1.12 7.69
N LEU A 31 -6.16 2.26 8.23
CA LEU A 31 -6.22 2.54 9.65
C LEU A 31 -7.66 2.48 10.18
N MET A 32 -8.61 3.13 9.49
CA MET A 32 -10.02 3.08 9.86
C MET A 32 -10.55 1.64 9.89
N PHE A 33 -10.18 0.83 8.89
CA PHE A 33 -10.62 -0.57 8.85
C PHE A 33 -9.92 -1.44 9.89
N ALA A 34 -8.64 -1.21 10.18
CA ALA A 34 -7.91 -1.87 11.25
C ALA A 34 -8.59 -1.63 12.62
N MET A 35 -8.92 -0.37 12.93
CA MET A 35 -9.66 -0.01 14.13
C MET A 35 -11.03 -0.69 14.19
N PHE A 36 -11.73 -0.76 13.05
CA PHE A 36 -13.00 -1.47 12.95
C PHE A 36 -12.84 -2.98 13.25
N LEU A 37 -11.84 -3.65 12.65
CA LEU A 37 -11.58 -5.07 12.90
C LEU A 37 -11.27 -5.35 14.37
N VAL A 38 -10.44 -4.51 15.01
CA VAL A 38 -10.13 -4.62 16.43
C VAL A 38 -11.41 -4.46 17.27
N ALA A 39 -12.29 -3.53 16.92
CA ALA A 39 -13.54 -3.31 17.64
C ALA A 39 -14.58 -4.43 17.43
N GLN A 40 -14.52 -5.18 16.32
CA GLN A 40 -15.50 -6.20 15.95
C GLN A 40 -15.06 -7.63 16.22
N THR A 41 -13.82 -7.84 16.66
CA THR A 41 -13.27 -9.19 16.88
C THR A 41 -12.59 -9.27 18.24
N PRO A 42 -12.61 -10.44 18.91
CA PRO A 42 -11.82 -10.63 20.11
C PRO A 42 -10.32 -10.63 19.77
N GLU A 43 -9.49 -10.29 20.75
CA GLU A 43 -8.05 -10.46 20.62
C GLU A 43 -7.73 -11.95 20.36
N SER A 44 -7.15 -12.23 19.19
CA SER A 44 -6.83 -13.59 18.77
C SER A 44 -5.74 -13.60 17.70
N ARG A 45 -5.26 -14.81 17.39
CA ARG A 45 -4.33 -15.03 16.28
C ARG A 45 -4.94 -14.59 14.94
N GLU A 46 -6.22 -14.82 14.74
CA GLU A 46 -6.97 -14.43 13.54
C GLU A 46 -7.05 -12.90 13.40
N GLN A 47 -7.30 -12.17 14.50
CA GLN A 47 -7.27 -10.71 14.49
C GLN A 47 -5.86 -10.20 14.10
N ALA A 48 -4.81 -10.73 14.74
CA ALA A 48 -3.43 -10.34 14.41
C ALA A 48 -3.07 -10.63 12.94
N LEU A 49 -3.51 -11.78 12.41
CA LEU A 49 -3.32 -12.12 11.00
C LEU A 49 -4.12 -11.21 10.06
N ALA A 50 -5.35 -10.83 10.43
CA ALA A 50 -6.15 -9.89 9.63
C ALA A 50 -5.46 -8.53 9.53
N LEU A 51 -4.93 -8.01 10.65
CA LEU A 51 -4.17 -6.76 10.67
C LEU A 51 -2.88 -6.86 9.85
N THR A 52 -2.13 -7.97 9.99
CA THR A 52 -0.92 -8.21 9.19
C THR A 52 -1.21 -8.24 7.69
N HIS A 53 -2.30 -8.89 7.27
CA HIS A 53 -2.71 -8.90 5.87
C HIS A 53 -3.16 -7.52 5.38
N LEU A 54 -3.82 -6.74 6.23
CA LEU A 54 -4.20 -5.37 5.89
C LEU A 54 -2.97 -4.48 5.67
N ASP A 55 -1.93 -4.61 6.50
CA ASP A 55 -0.65 -3.93 6.29
C ASP A 55 0.00 -4.33 4.96
N LEU A 56 -0.04 -5.62 4.60
CA LEU A 56 0.45 -6.10 3.31
C LEU A 56 -0.36 -5.51 2.14
N VAL A 57 -1.68 -5.38 2.28
CA VAL A 57 -2.53 -4.70 1.27
C VAL A 57 -2.05 -3.27 1.06
N VAL A 58 -1.81 -2.50 2.13
CA VAL A 58 -1.29 -1.12 2.05
C VAL A 58 0.08 -1.09 1.36
N MET A 59 0.99 -1.97 1.76
CA MET A 59 2.32 -2.06 1.19
C MET A 59 2.26 -2.31 -0.33
N TRP A 60 1.48 -3.30 -0.76
CA TRP A 60 1.37 -3.64 -2.18
C TRP A 60 0.63 -2.60 -2.99
N ALA A 61 -0.39 -1.93 -2.43
CA ALA A 61 -1.09 -0.83 -3.07
C ALA A 61 -0.15 0.36 -3.32
N ASN A 62 0.60 0.80 -2.30
CA ASN A 62 1.58 1.88 -2.45
C ASN A 62 2.68 1.50 -3.45
N ALA A 63 3.14 0.25 -3.42
CA ALA A 63 4.17 -0.22 -4.34
C ALA A 63 3.66 -0.40 -5.77
N ALA A 64 2.36 -0.57 -5.99
CA ALA A 64 1.75 -0.53 -7.32
C ALA A 64 1.83 0.88 -7.90
N ILE A 65 1.41 1.88 -7.13
CA ILE A 65 1.51 3.31 -7.49
C ILE A 65 2.97 3.68 -7.80
N ALA A 66 3.88 3.40 -6.86
CA ALA A 66 5.28 3.79 -6.98
C ALA A 66 6.00 3.15 -8.18
N ARG A 67 5.64 1.92 -8.57
CA ARG A 67 6.38 1.16 -9.60
C ARG A 67 5.71 1.11 -10.98
N ARG A 68 4.42 1.46 -11.08
CA ARG A 68 3.62 1.27 -12.31
C ARG A 68 3.14 2.56 -12.93
N GLU A 69 3.11 3.66 -12.20
CA GLU A 69 2.74 4.95 -12.78
C GLU A 69 3.97 5.58 -13.43
N ASN A 70 3.98 5.55 -14.77
CA ASN A 70 4.81 6.45 -15.55
C ASN A 70 4.03 7.75 -15.72
N GLU A 71 4.68 8.91 -15.55
CA GLU A 71 4.10 10.20 -15.94
C GLU A 71 3.64 10.12 -17.40
N SER A 72 2.33 10.19 -17.64
CA SER A 72 1.87 10.89 -18.83
C SER A 72 2.15 12.37 -18.57
N PRO A 73 2.83 13.11 -19.46
CA PRO A 73 3.28 14.48 -19.20
C PRO A 73 2.15 15.54 -19.13
N GLU A 74 0.89 15.15 -18.91
CA GLU A 74 -0.27 16.04 -19.01
C GLU A 74 -1.37 15.69 -17.99
N SER A 75 -1.07 15.78 -16.69
CA SER A 75 -2.12 15.77 -15.65
C SER A 75 -1.79 16.70 -14.50
#